data_AF-A0A8D0B930-F1
#
_entry.id   AF-A0A8D0B930-F1
#
_cell.length_a   1.000
_cell.length_b   1.000
_cell.length_c   1.000
_cell.angle_alpha   90.00
_cell.angle_beta   90.00
_cell.angle_gamma   90.00
#
_symmetry.space_group_name_H-M   'P 1'
#
loop_
_entity.id
_entity.type
_entity.pdbx_description
1 polymer ?
#
loop_
_entity_poly.entity_id
_entity_poly.type
_entity_poly.pdbx_seq_one_letter_code
_entity_poly.pdbx_strand_id
1 'polypeptide(L)'
;MSDIRHSLLRRDALSAAKEVLYHLDIYFSSQLQNVPLPIVDKGPIELLEEFIFQVPKERTSQPKRLNSLQELQLLEIMCNYFQEQSKDSVRQIIFSSLFSPQGNKADDNRMALLGKLVSVAVAVCRIPVLECAASWLQRTPAVYCVKLAQALVDDYCCLVPGSIQTLRQIFSASPRFCCQFITSVTMLYDLSTEPLSMMGAKAVQCCPPSEPSCFLD
;
A
#
# COMPACT_ATOMS: atom_id res chain seq x y z
N MET A 1 18.10 18.99 -4.10
CA MET A 1 17.52 17.83 -4.83
C MET A 1 17.71 17.88 -6.35
N SER A 2 18.11 19.02 -6.95
CA SER A 2 18.29 19.15 -8.41
C SER A 2 19.36 18.20 -8.99
N ASP A 3 20.49 18.04 -8.30
CA ASP A 3 21.59 17.17 -8.78
C ASP A 3 21.18 15.69 -8.77
N ILE A 4 20.45 15.28 -7.73
CA ILE A 4 19.85 13.94 -7.62
C ILE A 4 18.90 13.71 -8.79
N ARG A 5 17.98 14.64 -9.06
CA ARG A 5 17.07 14.57 -10.20
C ARG A 5 17.82 14.40 -11.53
N HIS A 6 18.88 15.18 -11.78
CA HIS A 6 19.68 15.07 -13.01
C HIS A 6 20.37 13.71 -13.17
N SER A 7 20.85 13.13 -12.08
CA SER A 7 21.40 11.77 -12.04
C SER A 7 20.34 10.72 -12.45
N LEU A 8 19.14 10.84 -11.90
CA LEU A 8 18.05 9.89 -12.08
C LEU A 8 17.46 9.92 -13.50
N LEU A 9 17.41 11.08 -14.14
CA LEU A 9 16.91 11.23 -15.52
C LEU A 9 17.70 10.42 -16.56
N ARG A 10 18.93 10.03 -16.26
CA ARG A 10 19.79 9.23 -17.15
C ARG A 10 19.58 7.72 -17.00
N ARG A 11 18.78 7.28 -16.02
CA ARG A 11 18.57 5.86 -15.70
C ARG A 11 17.27 5.34 -16.31
N ASP A 12 17.16 4.02 -16.41
CA ASP A 12 15.86 3.39 -16.65
C ASP A 12 14.92 3.60 -15.46
N ALA A 13 13.62 3.43 -15.68
CA ALA A 13 12.60 3.77 -14.69
C ALA A 13 12.72 2.99 -13.38
N LEU A 14 13.10 1.71 -13.43
CA LEU A 14 13.19 0.86 -12.24
C LEU A 14 14.46 1.16 -11.44
N SER A 15 15.59 1.34 -12.13
CA SER A 15 16.83 1.79 -11.49
C SER A 15 16.68 3.18 -10.88
N ALA A 16 15.95 4.09 -11.53
CA ALA A 16 15.64 5.41 -10.99
C ALA A 16 14.76 5.30 -9.74
N ALA A 17 13.71 4.49 -9.77
CA ALA A 17 12.83 4.25 -8.62
C ALA A 17 13.61 3.72 -7.40
N LYS A 18 14.48 2.71 -7.61
CA LYS A 18 15.33 2.16 -6.56
C LYS A 18 16.26 3.21 -5.95
N GLU A 19 16.91 4.01 -6.80
CA GLU A 19 17.84 5.04 -6.36
C GLU A 19 17.12 6.21 -5.64
N VAL A 20 15.90 6.56 -6.06
CA VAL A 20 15.07 7.54 -5.35
C VAL A 20 14.77 7.06 -3.94
N LEU A 21 14.34 5.81 -3.76
CA LEU A 21 14.08 5.25 -2.43
C LEU A 21 15.35 5.29 -1.57
N TYR A 22 16.51 4.96 -2.15
CA TYR A 22 17.80 5.03 -1.46
C TYR A 22 18.17 6.46 -1.00
N HIS A 23 18.02 7.45 -1.88
CA HIS A 23 18.30 8.85 -1.52
C HIS A 23 17.32 9.38 -0.47
N LEU A 24 16.05 9.01 -0.55
CA LEU A 24 15.05 9.36 0.47
C LEU A 24 15.37 8.69 1.80
N ASP A 25 15.85 7.46 1.78
CA ASP A 25 16.28 6.76 2.98
C ASP A 25 17.37 7.53 3.73
N ILE A 26 18.42 7.94 3.01
CA ILE A 26 19.51 8.76 3.56
C ILE A 26 18.95 10.08 4.09
N TYR A 27 18.11 10.75 3.29
CA TYR A 27 17.53 12.04 3.66
C TYR A 27 16.71 11.94 4.95
N PHE A 28 15.75 11.02 5.03
CA PHE A 28 14.89 10.87 6.19
C PHE A 28 15.63 10.29 7.40
N SER A 29 16.59 9.38 7.18
CA SER A 29 17.47 8.89 8.25
C SER A 29 18.26 10.04 8.89
N SER A 30 18.78 10.97 8.08
CA SER A 30 19.51 12.14 8.58
C SER A 30 18.59 13.15 9.25
N GLN A 31 17.41 13.41 8.68
CA GLN A 31 16.43 14.32 9.27
C GLN A 31 15.96 13.84 10.65
N LEU A 32 15.70 12.53 10.82
CA LEU A 32 15.25 11.99 12.10
C LEU A 32 16.34 11.98 13.20
N GLN A 33 17.62 12.08 12.83
CA GLN A 33 18.72 12.23 13.77
C GLN A 33 18.92 13.69 14.23
N ASN A 34 18.41 14.66 13.47
CA ASN A 34 18.54 16.09 13.76
C ASN A 34 17.21 16.65 14.30
N VAL A 35 17.21 17.23 15.51
CA VAL A 35 16.03 17.86 16.15
C VAL A 35 15.61 19.13 15.36
N PRO A 36 14.30 19.45 15.23
CA PRO A 36 13.70 19.74 13.93
C PRO A 36 13.74 21.22 13.51
N LEU A 37 13.93 21.43 12.20
CA LEU A 37 13.26 22.54 11.50
C LEU A 37 12.09 21.96 10.69
N PRO A 38 10.88 22.51 10.82
CA PRO A 38 9.72 22.11 10.04
C PRO A 38 9.81 22.74 8.66
N ILE A 39 10.78 22.31 7.86
CA ILE A 39 10.74 22.59 6.42
C ILE A 39 10.21 21.32 5.80
N VAL A 40 8.92 21.35 5.46
CA VAL A 40 8.33 20.44 4.48
C VAL A 40 9.05 20.73 3.17
N ASP A 41 10.23 20.15 2.98
CA ASP A 41 10.91 20.19 1.71
C ASP A 41 10.00 19.45 0.73
N LYS A 42 9.53 20.18 -0.28
CA LYS A 42 8.71 19.59 -1.36
C LYS A 42 9.58 18.72 -2.28
N GLY A 43 10.91 18.88 -2.23
CA GLY A 43 11.86 18.13 -3.05
C GLY A 43 11.69 16.61 -3.00
N PRO A 44 11.66 15.97 -1.82
CA PRO A 44 11.34 14.54 -1.66
C PRO A 44 10.05 14.10 -2.36
N ILE A 45 8.96 14.86 -2.21
CA ILE A 45 7.66 14.53 -2.79
C ILE A 45 7.69 14.66 -4.30
N GLU A 46 8.35 15.70 -4.84
CA GLU A 46 8.51 15.90 -6.28
C GLU A 46 9.29 14.73 -6.94
N LEU A 47 10.34 14.22 -6.28
CA LEU A 47 11.07 13.06 -6.77
C LEU A 47 10.21 11.80 -6.77
N LEU A 48 9.37 11.59 -5.75
CA LEU A 48 8.44 10.47 -5.72
C LEU A 48 7.42 10.56 -6.85
N GLU A 49 6.83 11.73 -7.06
CA GLU A 49 5.87 11.97 -8.15
C GLU A 49 6.48 11.66 -9.52
N GLU A 50 7.70 12.15 -9.78
CA GLU A 50 8.36 11.98 -11.07
C GLU A 50 8.82 10.55 -11.32
N PHE A 51 9.46 9.90 -10.35
CA PHE A 51 10.16 8.62 -10.57
C PHE A 51 9.42 7.38 -10.07
N ILE A 52 8.51 7.51 -9.10
CA ILE A 52 7.67 6.39 -8.63
C ILE A 52 6.31 6.42 -9.31
N PHE A 53 5.64 7.59 -9.29
CA PHE A 53 4.28 7.73 -9.84
C PHE A 53 4.25 8.10 -11.33
N GLN A 54 5.43 8.29 -11.95
CA GLN A 54 5.58 8.64 -13.37
C GLN A 54 4.78 9.89 -13.78
N VAL A 55 4.64 10.85 -12.86
CA VAL A 55 3.97 12.14 -13.08
C VAL A 55 5.00 13.15 -13.59
N PRO A 56 4.95 13.55 -14.87
CA PRO A 56 5.94 14.46 -15.44
C PRO A 56 5.86 15.84 -14.78
N LYS A 57 7.02 16.40 -14.43
CA LYS A 57 7.11 17.77 -13.90
C LYS A 57 6.80 18.83 -14.96
N GLU A 58 7.07 18.52 -16.24
CA GLU A 58 6.85 19.40 -17.38
C GLU A 58 5.57 19.05 -18.13
N ARG A 59 4.70 20.04 -18.37
CA ARG A 59 3.40 19.87 -19.06
C ARG A 59 3.51 19.30 -20.48
N THR A 60 4.69 19.39 -21.10
CA THR A 60 4.96 18.93 -22.47
C THR A 60 5.44 17.48 -22.54
N SER A 61 5.80 16.89 -21.41
CA SER A 61 6.36 15.54 -21.33
C SER A 61 5.23 14.53 -21.13
N GLN A 62 5.13 13.54 -22.02
CA GLN A 62 4.14 12.46 -21.89
C GLN A 62 4.50 11.55 -20.70
N PRO A 63 3.54 11.17 -19.84
CA PRO A 63 3.78 10.22 -18.76
C PRO A 63 4.24 8.88 -19.35
N LYS A 64 5.44 8.45 -18.98
CA LYS A 64 5.95 7.11 -19.33
C LYS A 64 5.25 6.09 -18.44
N ARG A 65 4.18 5.48 -18.96
CA ARG A 65 3.50 4.39 -18.27
C ARG A 65 4.42 3.17 -18.22
N LEU A 66 4.58 2.60 -17.03
CA LEU A 66 5.20 1.30 -16.86
C LEU A 66 4.30 0.24 -17.48
N ASN A 67 4.90 -0.78 -18.11
CA ASN A 67 4.15 -1.97 -18.50
C ASN A 67 3.87 -2.86 -17.27
N SER A 68 3.00 -3.86 -17.39
CA SER A 68 2.61 -4.71 -16.25
C SER A 68 3.78 -5.43 -15.57
N LEU A 69 4.78 -5.87 -16.35
CA LEU A 69 5.99 -6.50 -15.78
C LEU A 69 6.80 -5.49 -14.97
N GLN A 70 7.00 -4.29 -15.50
CA GLN A 70 7.71 -3.21 -14.81
C GLN A 70 6.96 -2.74 -13.56
N GLU A 71 5.62 -2.66 -13.60
CA GLU A 71 4.82 -2.37 -12.42
C GLU A 71 5.03 -3.44 -11.34
N LEU A 72 5.01 -4.72 -11.70
CA LEU A 72 5.27 -5.80 -10.74
C LEU A 72 6.68 -5.72 -10.16
N GLN A 73 7.69 -5.46 -10.99
CA GLN A 73 9.08 -5.26 -10.55
C GLN A 73 9.23 -4.05 -9.61
N LEU A 74 8.50 -2.95 -9.88
CA LEU A 74 8.47 -1.79 -8.99
C LEU A 74 7.89 -2.17 -7.62
N LEU A 75 6.77 -2.90 -7.58
CA LEU A 75 6.17 -3.38 -6.34
C LEU A 75 7.13 -4.29 -5.55
N GLU A 76 7.86 -5.15 -6.24
CA GLU A 76 8.90 -6.00 -5.63
C GLU A 76 10.03 -5.16 -5.03
N ILE A 77 10.54 -4.16 -5.78
CA ILE A 77 11.56 -3.22 -5.29
C ILE A 77 11.08 -2.51 -4.02
N MET A 78 9.84 -2.02 -4.01
CA MET A 78 9.27 -1.34 -2.85
C MET A 78 9.11 -2.29 -1.65
N CYS A 79 8.61 -3.51 -1.87
CA CYS A 79 8.50 -4.54 -0.83
C CYS A 79 9.87 -4.88 -0.22
N ASN A 80 10.89 -5.09 -1.06
CA ASN A 80 12.24 -5.39 -0.61
C ASN A 80 12.83 -4.21 0.18
N TYR A 81 12.63 -2.98 -0.30
CA TYR A 81 13.04 -1.76 0.41
C TYR A 81 12.46 -1.69 1.83
N PHE A 82 11.13 -1.86 1.99
CA PHE A 82 10.50 -1.82 3.31
C PHE A 82 10.91 -3.01 4.20
N GLN A 83 11.23 -4.15 3.59
CA GLN A 83 11.74 -5.31 4.31
C GLN A 83 13.16 -5.07 4.86
N GLU A 84 14.02 -4.42 4.08
CA GLU A 84 15.43 -4.18 4.41
C GLU A 84 15.64 -2.99 5.35
N GLN A 85 14.75 -1.98 5.34
CA GLN A 85 14.88 -0.82 6.23
C GLN A 85 14.64 -1.21 7.69
N SER A 86 15.68 -1.07 8.52
CA SER A 86 15.69 -1.49 9.93
C SER A 86 15.03 -0.48 10.88
N LYS A 87 14.97 0.80 10.52
CA LYS A 87 14.38 1.88 11.33
C LYS A 87 12.90 2.04 11.00
N ASP A 88 12.04 1.68 11.96
CA ASP A 88 10.58 1.82 11.84
C ASP A 88 10.15 3.24 11.49
N SER A 89 10.74 4.24 12.12
CA SER A 89 10.42 5.65 11.86
C SER A 89 10.70 6.08 10.41
N VAL A 90 11.79 5.57 9.81
CA VAL A 90 12.15 5.82 8.40
C VAL A 90 11.16 5.12 7.45
N ARG A 91 10.78 3.87 7.77
CA ARG A 91 9.73 3.17 6.98
C ARG A 91 8.42 3.96 6.98
N GLN A 92 7.97 4.37 8.17
CA GLN A 92 6.70 5.06 8.34
C GLN A 92 6.69 6.42 7.63
N ILE A 93 7.75 7.22 7.72
CA ILE A 93 7.81 8.53 7.05
C ILE A 93 7.89 8.40 5.53
N ILE A 94 8.60 7.41 5.00
CA ILE A 94 8.66 7.16 3.55
C ILE A 94 7.32 6.64 3.03
N PHE A 95 6.71 5.69 3.73
CA PHE A 95 5.36 5.23 3.39
C PHE A 95 4.35 6.38 3.40
N SER A 96 4.41 7.24 4.43
CA SER A 96 3.57 8.43 4.52
C SER A 96 3.85 9.40 3.38
N SER A 97 5.10 9.60 2.98
CA SER A 97 5.47 10.50 1.87
C SER A 97 5.00 9.97 0.51
N LEU A 98 4.95 8.65 0.35
CA LEU A 98 4.43 7.98 -0.84
C LEU A 98 2.91 8.05 -0.94
N PHE A 99 2.20 7.82 0.16
CA PHE A 99 0.77 7.49 0.09
C PHE A 99 -0.16 8.42 0.88
N SER A 100 0.35 9.40 1.63
CA SER A 100 -0.53 10.39 2.26
C SER A 100 -1.30 11.17 1.18
N PRO A 101 -2.62 11.29 1.30
CA PRO A 101 -3.42 12.07 0.36
C PRO A 101 -2.92 13.51 0.27
N GLN A 102 -2.75 14.00 -0.95
CA GLN A 102 -2.31 15.38 -1.22
C GLN A 102 -3.47 16.28 -1.66
N GLY A 103 -4.67 15.71 -1.87
CA GLY A 103 -5.85 16.45 -2.35
C GLY A 103 -5.73 16.86 -3.81
N ASN A 104 -4.89 16.15 -4.59
CA ASN A 104 -4.62 16.46 -5.99
C ASN A 104 -4.99 15.27 -6.91
N LYS A 105 -4.94 15.48 -8.23
CA LYS A 105 -5.30 14.43 -9.21
C LYS A 105 -4.36 13.23 -9.21
N ALA A 106 -3.17 13.33 -8.60
CA ALA A 106 -2.25 12.20 -8.47
C ALA A 106 -2.67 11.23 -7.35
N ASP A 107 -3.59 11.61 -6.46
CA ASP A 107 -4.09 10.74 -5.40
C ASP A 107 -4.67 9.44 -5.94
N ASP A 108 -5.34 9.45 -7.09
CA ASP A 108 -5.87 8.21 -7.69
C ASP A 108 -4.74 7.25 -8.12
N ASN A 109 -3.66 7.77 -8.70
CA ASN A 109 -2.48 6.96 -9.04
C ASN A 109 -1.77 6.45 -7.78
N ARG A 110 -1.67 7.28 -6.73
CA ARG A 110 -1.10 6.88 -5.44
C ARG A 110 -1.92 5.78 -4.79
N MET A 111 -3.24 5.90 -4.80
CA MET A 111 -4.16 4.90 -4.27
C MET A 111 -4.12 3.60 -5.08
N ALA A 112 -4.05 3.67 -6.41
CA ALA A 112 -3.90 2.49 -7.24
C ALA A 112 -2.59 1.74 -6.95
N LEU A 113 -1.47 2.46 -6.81
CA LEU A 113 -0.19 1.84 -6.45
C LEU A 113 -0.21 1.29 -5.02
N LEU A 114 -0.82 2.01 -4.06
CA LEU A 114 -0.99 1.55 -2.68
C LEU A 114 -1.77 0.23 -2.62
N GLY A 115 -2.89 0.14 -3.33
CA GLY A 115 -3.70 -1.08 -3.40
C GLY A 115 -2.89 -2.26 -3.92
N LYS A 116 -2.19 -2.08 -5.05
CA LYS A 116 -1.30 -3.11 -5.61
C LYS A 116 -0.17 -3.51 -4.65
N LEU A 117 0.46 -2.54 -3.99
CA LEU A 117 1.56 -2.79 -3.04
C LEU A 117 1.10 -3.58 -1.82
N VAL A 118 -0.02 -3.18 -1.21
CA VAL A 118 -0.57 -3.88 -0.05
C VAL A 118 -1.07 -5.26 -0.45
N SER A 119 -1.69 -5.40 -1.62
CA SER A 119 -2.09 -6.70 -2.18
C SER A 119 -0.87 -7.62 -2.34
N VAL A 120 0.18 -7.19 -3.05
CA VAL A 120 1.43 -7.98 -3.14
C VAL A 120 2.01 -8.31 -1.75
N ALA A 121 2.01 -7.34 -0.82
CA ALA A 121 2.50 -7.56 0.54
C ALA A 121 1.70 -8.60 1.33
N VAL A 122 0.37 -8.68 1.12
CA VAL A 122 -0.48 -9.76 1.67
C VAL A 122 -0.11 -11.09 1.02
N ALA A 123 0.01 -11.14 -0.31
CA ALA A 123 0.33 -12.37 -1.05
C ALA A 123 1.67 -13.00 -0.63
N VAL A 124 2.69 -12.16 -0.42
CA VAL A 124 4.05 -12.61 -0.07
C VAL A 124 4.45 -12.34 1.39
N CYS A 125 3.47 -12.06 2.26
CA CYS A 125 3.63 -11.86 3.71
C CYS A 125 4.73 -10.85 4.12
N ARG A 126 4.77 -9.68 3.47
CA ARG A 126 5.72 -8.59 3.77
C ARG A 126 5.24 -7.75 4.95
N ILE A 127 5.46 -8.26 6.16
CA ILE A 127 4.97 -7.66 7.41
C ILE A 127 5.34 -6.17 7.58
N PRO A 128 6.56 -5.70 7.26
CA PRO A 128 6.87 -4.28 7.36
C PRO A 128 5.99 -3.35 6.53
N VAL A 129 5.57 -3.79 5.34
CA VAL A 129 4.65 -3.03 4.48
C VAL A 129 3.26 -2.99 5.11
N LEU A 130 2.80 -4.12 5.64
CA LEU A 130 1.49 -4.24 6.30
C LEU A 130 1.39 -3.37 7.56
N GLU A 131 2.46 -3.31 8.37
CA GLU A 131 2.52 -2.43 9.55
C GLU A 131 2.51 -0.93 9.18
N CYS A 132 3.14 -0.57 8.06
CA CYS A 132 3.05 0.79 7.52
C CYS A 132 1.63 1.09 7.01
N ALA A 133 1.02 0.15 6.26
CA ALA A 133 -0.35 0.27 5.79
C ALA A 133 -1.35 0.37 6.94
N ALA A 134 -1.15 -0.36 8.04
CA ALA A 134 -1.97 -0.26 9.24
C ALA A 134 -1.91 1.14 9.85
N SER A 135 -0.71 1.69 10.00
CA SER A 135 -0.49 3.04 10.53
C SER A 135 -1.07 4.12 9.60
N TRP A 136 -1.00 3.90 8.29
CA TRP A 136 -1.62 4.76 7.29
C TRP A 136 -3.15 4.72 7.38
N LEU A 137 -3.76 3.53 7.44
CA LEU A 137 -5.22 3.34 7.58
C LEU A 137 -5.75 4.04 8.84
N GLN A 138 -5.00 3.99 9.94
CA GLN A 138 -5.40 4.61 11.20
C GLN A 138 -5.45 6.15 11.13
N ARG A 139 -4.62 6.77 10.29
CA ARG A 139 -4.43 8.24 10.24
C ARG A 139 -5.07 8.91 9.03
N THR A 140 -5.65 8.12 8.13
CA THR A 140 -6.17 8.60 6.84
C THR A 140 -7.69 8.75 6.89
N PRO A 141 -8.28 9.74 6.20
CA PRO A 141 -9.74 9.87 6.11
C PRO A 141 -10.42 8.62 5.56
N ALA A 142 -11.60 8.31 6.09
CA ALA A 142 -12.35 7.08 5.81
C ALA A 142 -12.54 6.78 4.32
N VAL A 143 -12.74 7.81 3.49
CA VAL A 143 -12.91 7.66 2.03
C VAL A 143 -11.74 6.94 1.35
N TYR A 144 -10.50 7.19 1.78
CA TYR A 144 -9.32 6.53 1.23
C TYR A 144 -9.12 5.14 1.83
N CYS A 145 -9.46 4.96 3.11
CA CYS A 145 -9.44 3.64 3.76
C CYS A 145 -10.40 2.67 3.09
N VAL A 146 -11.61 3.13 2.76
CA VAL A 146 -12.62 2.35 2.02
C VAL A 146 -12.13 2.01 0.61
N LYS A 147 -11.47 2.94 -0.11
CA LYS A 147 -10.87 2.66 -1.43
C LYS A 147 -9.82 1.56 -1.36
N LEU A 148 -8.91 1.60 -0.37
CA LEU A 148 -7.92 0.53 -0.18
C LEU A 148 -8.59 -0.79 0.18
N ALA A 149 -9.60 -0.75 1.06
CA ALA A 149 -10.33 -1.95 1.46
C ALA A 149 -11.03 -2.62 0.28
N GLN A 150 -11.70 -1.83 -0.57
CA GLN A 150 -12.35 -2.33 -1.78
C GLN A 150 -11.37 -3.06 -2.70
N ALA A 151 -10.21 -2.46 -2.97
CA ALA A 151 -9.19 -3.07 -3.83
C ALA A 151 -8.75 -4.46 -3.30
N LEU A 152 -8.55 -4.59 -1.99
CA LEU A 152 -8.14 -5.86 -1.39
C LEU A 152 -9.28 -6.88 -1.33
N VAL A 153 -10.51 -6.43 -1.13
CA VAL A 153 -11.71 -7.30 -1.20
C VAL A 153 -11.89 -7.83 -2.62
N ASP A 154 -11.73 -6.99 -3.64
CA ASP A 154 -11.81 -7.43 -5.03
C ASP A 154 -10.73 -8.49 -5.33
N ASP A 155 -9.48 -8.24 -4.94
CA ASP A 155 -8.36 -9.16 -5.16
C ASP A 155 -8.57 -10.49 -4.43
N TYR A 156 -8.82 -10.46 -3.12
CA TYR A 156 -8.82 -11.68 -2.31
C TYR A 156 -10.19 -12.32 -2.18
N CYS A 157 -11.27 -11.57 -2.08
CA CYS A 157 -12.60 -12.16 -1.87
C CYS A 157 -13.33 -12.46 -3.18
N CYS A 158 -13.06 -11.72 -4.26
CA CYS A 158 -13.78 -11.88 -5.53
C CYS A 158 -12.96 -12.58 -6.62
N LEU A 159 -11.67 -12.24 -6.75
CA LEU A 159 -10.84 -12.70 -7.88
C LEU A 159 -10.04 -13.98 -7.58
N VAL A 160 -9.45 -14.11 -6.39
CA VAL A 160 -8.55 -15.22 -6.06
C VAL A 160 -9.27 -16.36 -5.31
N PRO A 161 -9.50 -17.53 -5.92
CA PRO A 161 -10.02 -18.69 -5.20
C PRO A 161 -9.00 -19.19 -4.15
N GLY A 162 -9.48 -19.56 -2.96
CA GLY A 162 -8.62 -20.09 -1.89
C GLY A 162 -7.82 -19.05 -1.09
N SER A 163 -8.07 -17.76 -1.33
CA SER A 163 -7.48 -16.63 -0.61
C SER A 163 -7.65 -16.64 0.92
N ILE A 164 -8.63 -17.38 1.43
CA ILE A 164 -8.93 -17.49 2.87
C ILE A 164 -7.67 -17.89 3.65
N GLN A 165 -6.85 -18.80 3.11
CA GLN A 165 -5.64 -19.23 3.79
C GLN A 165 -4.58 -18.12 3.87
N THR A 166 -4.41 -17.36 2.78
CA THR A 166 -3.53 -16.18 2.75
C THR A 166 -3.99 -15.13 3.75
N LEU A 167 -5.28 -14.81 3.77
CA LEU A 167 -5.84 -13.84 4.73
C LEU A 167 -5.70 -14.31 6.19
N ARG A 168 -5.89 -15.62 6.46
CA ARG A 168 -5.66 -16.20 7.78
C ARG A 168 -4.20 -16.09 8.23
N GLN A 169 -3.25 -16.27 7.31
CA GLN A 169 -1.83 -16.11 7.64
C GLN A 169 -1.51 -14.67 8.06
N ILE A 170 -2.10 -13.68 7.39
CA ILE A 170 -1.92 -12.27 7.76
C ILE A 170 -2.51 -11.94 9.13
N PHE A 171 -3.64 -12.57 9.52
CA PHE A 171 -4.21 -12.38 10.86
C PHE A 171 -3.22 -12.68 11.98
N SER A 172 -2.47 -13.77 11.84
CA SER A 172 -1.44 -14.13 12.82
C SER A 172 -0.18 -13.27 12.69
N ALA A 173 0.18 -12.85 11.47
CA ALA A 173 1.46 -12.20 11.21
C ALA A 173 1.45 -10.67 11.39
N SER A 174 0.34 -9.99 11.09
CA SER A 174 0.13 -8.56 11.34
C SER A 174 -1.29 -8.29 11.86
N PRO A 175 -1.55 -8.54 13.16
CA PRO A 175 -2.86 -8.31 13.76
C PRO A 175 -3.31 -6.84 13.66
N ARG A 176 -2.35 -5.91 13.67
CA ARG A 176 -2.60 -4.46 13.53
C ARG A 176 -3.20 -4.13 12.18
N PHE A 177 -2.59 -4.65 11.10
CA PHE A 177 -3.12 -4.46 9.76
C PHE A 177 -4.52 -5.07 9.63
N CYS A 178 -4.72 -6.30 10.12
CA CYS A 178 -6.03 -6.94 10.07
C CYS A 178 -7.11 -6.14 10.79
N CYS A 179 -6.82 -5.60 11.98
CA CYS A 179 -7.77 -4.77 12.71
C CYS A 179 -8.19 -3.53 11.91
N GLN A 180 -7.23 -2.82 11.31
CA GLN A 180 -7.51 -1.64 10.50
C GLN A 180 -8.22 -1.98 9.19
N PHE A 181 -7.87 -3.10 8.58
CA PHE A 181 -8.51 -3.60 7.37
C PHE A 181 -9.98 -3.99 7.62
N ILE A 182 -10.26 -4.77 8.67
CA ILE A 182 -11.63 -5.14 9.07
C ILE A 182 -12.47 -3.90 9.37
N THR A 183 -11.89 -2.91 10.06
CA THR A 183 -12.55 -1.63 10.33
C THR A 183 -12.93 -0.93 9.02
N SER A 184 -12.01 -0.92 8.03
CA SER A 184 -12.24 -0.32 6.72
C SER A 184 -13.27 -1.08 5.88
N VAL A 185 -13.28 -2.42 5.95
CA VAL A 185 -14.29 -3.27 5.30
C VAL A 185 -15.67 -3.06 5.92
N THR A 186 -15.74 -2.90 7.24
CA THR A 186 -16.99 -2.61 7.96
C THR A 186 -17.60 -1.28 7.52
N MET A 187 -16.74 -0.26 7.30
CA MET A 187 -17.16 1.01 6.72
C MET A 187 -17.58 0.90 5.26
N LEU A 188 -16.89 0.06 4.46
CA LEU A 188 -17.20 -0.15 3.05
C LEU A 188 -18.61 -0.74 2.84
N TYR A 189 -18.99 -1.72 3.64
CA TYR A 189 -20.29 -2.39 3.53
C TYR A 189 -21.40 -1.73 4.38
N ASP A 190 -21.09 -0.61 5.02
CA ASP A 190 -21.95 0.09 6.00
C ASP A 190 -22.81 -0.88 6.83
N LEU A 191 -22.13 -1.73 7.61
CA LEU A 191 -22.79 -2.70 8.51
C LEU A 191 -23.60 -2.01 9.64
N SER A 192 -23.70 -0.68 9.64
CA SER A 192 -24.45 0.10 10.63
C SER A 192 -25.92 0.36 10.23
N THR A 193 -26.29 0.14 8.96
CA THR A 193 -27.64 0.47 8.45
C THR A 193 -28.53 -0.73 8.09
N GLU A 194 -28.07 -1.99 8.20
CA GLU A 194 -28.95 -3.16 8.04
C GLU A 194 -29.30 -3.82 9.39
N PRO A 195 -30.60 -3.99 9.74
CA PRO A 195 -30.99 -4.82 10.87
C PRO A 195 -30.55 -6.26 10.60
N LEU A 196 -30.06 -6.92 11.65
CA LEU A 196 -29.49 -8.29 11.73
C LEU A 196 -30.35 -9.44 11.15
N SER A 197 -31.43 -9.18 10.41
CA SER A 197 -32.34 -10.19 9.86
C SER A 197 -32.03 -10.68 8.45
N MET A 198 -31.06 -10.11 7.72
CA MET A 198 -30.76 -10.51 6.32
C MET A 198 -29.33 -11.04 6.10
N MET A 199 -28.49 -11.10 7.15
CA MET A 199 -27.12 -11.60 7.03
C MET A 199 -27.04 -13.14 6.86
N GLY A 200 -28.15 -13.86 7.01
CA GLY A 200 -28.23 -15.31 6.81
C GLY A 200 -28.28 -15.77 5.34
N ALA A 201 -28.50 -14.88 4.36
CA ALA A 201 -28.73 -15.30 2.97
C ALA A 201 -27.54 -15.10 2.02
N LYS A 202 -26.63 -14.15 2.28
CA LYS A 202 -25.48 -13.87 1.39
C LYS A 202 -24.14 -14.44 1.88
N ALA A 203 -23.96 -14.62 3.19
CA ALA A 203 -22.73 -15.22 3.73
C ALA A 203 -22.65 -16.74 3.51
N VAL A 204 -23.79 -17.41 3.31
CA VAL A 204 -23.86 -18.87 3.11
C VAL A 204 -23.36 -19.29 1.71
N GLN A 205 -23.28 -18.37 0.74
CA GLN A 205 -22.93 -18.72 -0.64
C GLN A 205 -21.42 -18.69 -0.94
N CYS A 206 -20.60 -18.14 -0.03
CA CYS A 206 -19.13 -18.10 -0.18
C CYS A 206 -18.39 -19.18 0.61
N CYS A 207 -19.10 -19.99 1.40
CA CYS A 207 -18.53 -21.19 2.02
C CYS A 207 -18.84 -22.41 1.14
N PRO A 208 -17.85 -23.16 0.65
CA PRO A 208 -18.13 -24.50 0.14
C PRO A 208 -18.74 -25.34 1.28
N PRO A 209 -19.70 -26.23 1.00
CA PRO A 209 -20.23 -27.12 2.02
C PRO A 209 -19.08 -28.00 2.51
N SER A 210 -18.66 -27.80 3.76
CA SER A 210 -17.78 -28.72 4.47
C SER A 210 -18.48 -30.09 4.50
N GLU A 211 -17.83 -31.09 3.92
CA GLU A 211 -18.22 -32.49 4.03
C GLU A 211 -18.48 -32.87 5.49
N PRO A 212 -19.64 -33.46 5.83
CA PRO A 212 -19.87 -34.03 7.14
C PRO A 212 -19.32 -35.45 7.12
N SER A 213 -18.11 -35.66 7.65
CA SER A 213 -17.63 -37.00 7.96
C SER A 213 -16.70 -36.94 9.15
N CYS A 214 -16.97 -37.82 10.12
CA CYS A 214 -16.21 -38.13 11.32
C CYS A 214 -16.58 -37.33 12.58
N PHE A 215 -17.74 -37.67 13.16
CA PHE A 215 -17.86 -37.87 14.60
C PHE A 215 -18.78 -39.08 14.87
N LEU A 216 -18.30 -39.97 15.76
CA LEU A 216 -18.91 -41.19 16.35
C LEU A 216 -18.81 -42.44 15.45
N ASP A 217 -18.14 -43.54 15.81
CA ASP A 217 -17.76 -44.12 17.13
C ASP A 217 -16.25 -44.17 17.42
#